data_AF-A0A094N8B2-F1
#
_entry.id   AF-A0A094N8B2-F1
#
_cell.length_a   1.000
_cell.length_b   1.000
_cell.length_c   1.000
_cell.angle_alpha   90.00
_cell.angle_beta   90.00
_cell.angle_gamma   90.00
#
_symmetry.space_group_name_H-M   'P 1'
#
loop_
_entity.id
_entity.type
_entity.pdbx_description
1 polymer ?
#
loop_
_entity_poly.entity_id
_entity_poly.type
_entity_poly.pdbx_seq_one_letter_code
_entity_poly.pdbx_strand_id
1 'polypeptide(L)'
;LAARRVEKLENEAESSAHAFEEIASKWALAKETTIPQDLWRLLDQQQQQCALLLEEKNKLIGDLQQELKNKDEQYVQAITKQSDDIHLLLERMEEQIRIMLKTYRHNLRQIEKAFELERRELLDNNRKKWEEAIQAHNAQELEYLRARMRKVEEFEKQLNQLRAQDEEEYNSMKIQLENDVQNLEKQLQQMKAVYQLNQEKLEYNLQVLKKRDEENTIIRSQQKRKLNRLHSLLQNLRTKLAKQEKQFREENQGLAADCEPVSLLHRHFAVSDAEKFTEVWLMNEEEAKGLMRKALDADRVIHPQQLGLPWEEPRHWFLNNVGPLGHCKAKRLATELAAEVLTAGSGEGEENTAKVEDRITPLPNISKMTAKRILELVSDESGFLMESKLLRPLHALGRHERTLTKLDSIFA
;
A
#
# COMPACT_ATOMS: atom_id res chain seq x y z
N LEU A 1 72.48 76.98 124.12
CA LEU A 1 72.36 78.46 124.05
C LEU A 1 71.36 78.99 125.07
N ALA A 2 70.14 78.45 125.14
CA ALA A 2 69.13 78.87 126.13
C ALA A 2 69.62 78.77 127.60
N ALA A 3 70.27 77.67 128.00
CA ALA A 3 70.77 77.49 129.37
C ALA A 3 71.80 78.56 129.80
N ARG A 4 72.75 78.91 128.91
CA ARG A 4 73.75 79.97 129.17
C ARG A 4 73.15 81.37 129.21
N ARG A 5 72.00 81.59 128.55
CA ARG A 5 71.27 82.86 128.59
C ARG A 5 70.55 83.01 129.93
N VAL A 6 69.92 81.94 130.41
CA VAL A 6 69.24 81.92 131.71
C VAL A 6 70.24 82.19 132.84
N GLU A 7 71.38 81.51 132.83
CA GLU A 7 72.45 81.69 133.82
C GLU A 7 73.00 83.14 133.84
N LYS A 8 73.16 83.78 132.67
CA LYS A 8 73.56 85.20 132.59
C LYS A 8 72.50 86.15 133.15
N LEU A 9 71.22 85.86 132.93
CA LEU A 9 70.10 86.67 133.42
C LEU A 9 69.93 86.51 134.93
N GLU A 10 70.15 85.32 135.46
CA GLU A 10 70.13 85.03 136.91
C GLU A 10 71.27 85.76 137.62
N ASN A 11 72.51 85.64 137.12
CA ASN A 11 73.66 86.34 137.70
C ASN A 11 73.48 87.87 137.67
N GLU A 12 72.92 88.41 136.60
CA GLU A 12 72.65 89.85 136.45
C GLU A 12 71.44 90.32 137.27
N ALA A 13 70.49 89.43 137.57
CA ALA A 13 69.40 89.70 138.49
C ALA A 13 69.93 89.76 139.94
N GLU A 14 70.76 88.78 140.34
CA GLU A 14 71.41 88.72 141.65
C GLU A 14 72.35 89.91 141.90
N SER A 15 73.24 90.22 140.95
CA SER A 15 74.15 91.38 141.05
C SER A 15 73.38 92.69 141.17
N SER A 16 72.33 92.87 140.35
CA SER A 16 71.52 94.08 140.39
C SER A 16 70.69 94.19 141.67
N ALA A 17 70.15 93.08 142.19
CA ALA A 17 69.42 93.07 143.45
C ALA A 17 70.32 93.51 144.61
N HIS A 18 71.53 92.97 144.68
CA HIS A 18 72.53 93.40 145.67
C HIS A 18 72.91 94.88 145.52
N ALA A 19 73.19 95.36 144.30
CA ALA A 19 73.50 96.76 144.05
C ALA A 19 72.31 97.69 144.40
N PHE A 20 71.08 97.28 144.12
CA PHE A 20 69.87 98.01 144.50
C PHE A 20 69.67 98.07 146.02
N GLU A 21 69.90 96.97 146.75
CA GLU A 21 69.83 96.94 148.22
C GLU A 21 70.88 97.86 148.85
N GLU A 22 72.10 97.88 148.30
CA GLU A 22 73.16 98.80 148.72
C GLU A 22 72.80 100.28 148.48
N ILE A 23 72.19 100.59 147.33
CA ILE A 23 71.67 101.93 147.04
C ILE A 23 70.54 102.28 148.03
N ALA A 24 69.57 101.38 148.22
CA ALA A 24 68.42 101.55 149.10
C ALA A 24 68.81 101.81 150.56
N SER A 25 69.81 101.08 151.09
CA SER A 25 70.30 101.27 152.46
C SER A 25 71.00 102.63 152.66
N LYS A 26 71.71 103.14 151.65
CA LYS A 26 72.38 104.46 151.70
C LYS A 26 71.39 105.63 151.64
N TRP A 27 70.18 105.43 151.09
CA TRP A 27 69.09 106.42 151.20
C TRP A 27 68.58 106.60 152.63
N ALA A 28 68.66 105.57 153.48
CA ALA A 28 68.34 105.71 154.90
C ALA A 28 69.36 106.61 155.61
N LEU A 29 70.65 106.44 155.30
CA LEU A 29 71.74 107.27 155.82
C LEU A 29 71.64 108.73 155.35
N ALA A 30 71.26 108.95 154.08
CA ALA A 30 71.07 110.30 153.54
C ALA A 30 69.98 111.11 154.27
N LYS A 31 68.97 110.45 154.87
CA LYS A 31 67.93 111.12 155.67
C LYS A 31 68.41 111.62 157.02
N GLU A 32 69.49 111.04 157.56
CA GLU A 32 70.02 111.37 158.90
C GLU A 32 71.15 112.41 158.86
N THR A 33 71.71 112.69 157.69
CA THR A 33 72.82 113.66 157.54
C THR A 33 72.35 115.11 157.62
N THR A 34 72.93 115.88 158.54
CA THR A 34 72.58 117.29 158.81
C THR A 34 73.48 118.30 158.09
N ILE A 35 74.60 117.85 157.49
CA ILE A 35 75.56 118.70 156.78
C ILE A 35 75.26 118.71 155.27
N PRO A 36 74.90 119.86 154.68
CA PRO A 36 74.49 119.93 153.27
C PRO A 36 75.55 119.49 152.24
N GLN A 37 76.85 119.72 152.52
CA GLN A 37 77.95 119.35 151.62
C GLN A 37 78.19 117.83 151.59
N ASP A 38 77.96 117.14 152.71
CA ASP A 38 78.09 115.70 152.83
C ASP A 38 76.86 115.00 152.24
N LEU A 39 75.67 115.57 152.46
CA LEU A 39 74.44 115.14 151.80
C LEU A 39 74.54 115.27 150.27
N TRP A 40 75.09 116.37 149.75
CA TRP A 40 75.29 116.54 148.31
C TRP A 40 76.25 115.50 147.72
N ARG A 41 77.39 115.22 148.40
CA ARG A 41 78.33 114.16 147.98
C ARG A 41 77.70 112.77 147.99
N LEU A 42 76.88 112.46 149.00
CA LEU A 42 76.15 111.19 149.07
C LEU A 42 75.10 111.07 147.96
N LEU A 43 74.35 112.14 147.67
CA LEU A 43 73.37 112.16 146.59
C LEU A 43 74.02 112.02 145.20
N ASP A 44 75.14 112.69 144.97
CA ASP A 44 75.90 112.57 143.71
C ASP A 44 76.46 111.14 143.54
N GLN A 45 76.98 110.54 144.60
CA GLN A 45 77.39 109.13 144.60
C GLN A 45 76.21 108.19 144.35
N GLN A 46 75.04 108.41 144.99
CA GLN A 46 73.84 107.60 144.73
C GLN A 46 73.36 107.75 143.28
N GLN A 47 73.40 108.97 142.74
CA GLN A 47 73.04 109.23 141.35
C GLN A 47 73.98 108.48 140.39
N GLN A 48 75.29 108.49 140.66
CA GLN A 48 76.28 107.74 139.88
C GLN A 48 76.06 106.22 139.97
N GLN A 49 75.79 105.67 141.16
CA GLN A 49 75.51 104.24 141.33
C GLN A 49 74.21 103.81 140.61
N CYS A 50 73.15 104.62 140.70
CA CYS A 50 71.92 104.40 139.93
C CYS A 50 72.17 104.49 138.42
N ALA A 51 73.00 105.43 137.96
CA ALA A 51 73.36 105.57 136.55
C ALA A 51 74.12 104.34 136.05
N LEU A 52 75.11 103.85 136.81
CA LEU A 52 75.87 102.63 136.48
C LEU A 52 74.96 101.40 136.36
N LEU A 53 74.05 101.20 137.31
CA LEU A 53 73.10 100.09 137.26
C LEU A 53 72.16 100.21 136.04
N LEU A 54 71.64 101.41 135.77
CA LEU A 54 70.82 101.64 134.59
C LEU A 54 71.60 101.39 133.29
N GLU A 55 72.88 101.75 133.23
CA GLU A 55 73.75 101.44 132.09
C GLU A 55 73.96 99.94 131.90
N GLU A 56 74.15 99.16 132.96
CA GLU A 56 74.26 97.70 132.91
C GLU A 56 72.96 97.05 132.43
N LYS A 57 71.81 97.48 132.95
CA LYS A 57 70.49 97.03 132.46
C LYS A 57 70.25 97.43 131.01
N ASN A 58 70.62 98.64 130.61
CA ASN A 58 70.50 99.09 129.22
C ASN A 58 71.40 98.29 128.27
N LYS A 59 72.62 97.91 128.70
CA LYS A 59 73.50 96.99 127.95
C LYS A 59 72.87 95.62 127.79
N LEU A 60 72.36 95.02 128.87
CA LEU A 60 71.66 93.74 128.81
C LEU A 60 70.43 93.79 127.90
N ILE A 61 69.63 94.85 127.99
CA ILE A 61 68.47 95.06 127.09
C ILE A 61 68.94 95.12 125.63
N GLY A 62 70.04 95.83 125.35
CA GLY A 62 70.64 95.91 124.02
C GLY A 62 71.08 94.54 123.48
N ASP A 63 71.76 93.74 124.30
CA ASP A 63 72.18 92.37 123.95
C ASP A 63 70.98 91.47 123.66
N LEU A 64 69.95 91.51 124.52
CA LEU A 64 68.71 90.73 124.33
C LEU A 64 67.95 91.16 123.08
N GLN A 65 67.90 92.47 122.78
CA GLN A 65 67.30 92.99 121.55
C GLN A 65 68.08 92.53 120.31
N GLN A 66 69.41 92.49 120.37
CA GLN A 66 70.23 92.00 119.26
C GLN A 66 70.07 90.48 119.08
N GLU A 67 70.03 89.70 120.16
CA GLU A 67 69.73 88.27 120.10
C GLU A 67 68.35 88.01 119.48
N LEU A 68 67.34 88.81 119.85
CA LEU A 68 66.00 88.72 119.28
C LEU A 68 66.03 89.01 117.76
N LYS A 69 66.66 90.11 117.35
CA LYS A 69 66.85 90.45 115.92
C LYS A 69 67.56 89.35 115.15
N ASN A 70 68.65 88.81 115.69
CA ASN A 70 69.40 87.73 115.06
C ASN A 70 68.55 86.46 114.90
N LYS A 71 67.67 86.17 115.87
CA LYS A 71 66.75 85.04 115.80
C LYS A 71 65.65 85.29 114.79
N ASP A 72 65.06 86.48 114.77
CA ASP A 72 64.05 86.87 113.77
C ASP A 72 64.63 86.79 112.35
N GLU A 73 65.85 87.28 112.13
CA GLU A 73 66.57 87.13 110.87
C GLU A 73 66.78 85.66 110.49
N GLN A 74 67.18 84.80 111.44
CA GLN A 74 67.32 83.36 111.21
C GLN A 74 65.97 82.71 110.86
N TYR A 75 64.87 83.10 111.52
CA TYR A 75 63.54 82.61 111.23
C TYR A 75 63.07 83.05 109.85
N VAL A 76 63.26 84.32 109.49
CA VAL A 76 62.94 84.83 108.14
C VAL A 76 63.75 84.08 107.09
N GLN A 77 65.05 83.89 107.29
CA GLN A 77 65.90 83.11 106.38
C GLN A 77 65.45 81.64 106.26
N ALA A 78 64.97 81.03 107.33
CA ALA A 78 64.45 79.67 107.29
C ALA A 78 63.13 79.62 106.49
N ILE A 79 62.25 80.60 106.68
CA ILE A 79 60.99 80.73 105.94
C ILE A 79 61.26 80.96 104.45
N THR A 80 62.21 81.84 104.10
CA THR A 80 62.55 82.08 102.69
C THR A 80 63.10 80.80 102.04
N LYS A 81 64.00 80.09 102.72
CA LYS A 81 64.53 78.80 102.22
C LYS A 81 63.42 77.76 102.04
N GLN A 82 62.51 77.64 103.00
CA GLN A 82 61.37 76.74 102.87
C GLN A 82 60.45 77.14 101.71
N SER A 83 60.23 78.43 101.49
CA SER A 83 59.46 78.93 100.35
C SER A 83 60.14 78.54 99.04
N ASP A 84 61.46 78.75 98.93
CA ASP A 84 62.24 78.40 97.73
C ASP A 84 62.20 76.89 97.45
N ASP A 85 62.32 76.06 98.50
CA ASP A 85 62.21 74.59 98.39
C ASP A 85 60.82 74.16 97.92
N ILE A 86 59.75 74.78 98.43
CA ILE A 86 58.37 74.52 98.00
C ILE A 86 58.17 74.93 96.54
N HIS A 87 58.70 76.09 96.12
CA HIS A 87 58.64 76.53 94.73
C HIS A 87 59.34 75.54 93.79
N LEU A 88 60.54 75.08 94.16
CA LEU A 88 61.27 74.09 93.37
C LEU A 88 60.51 72.75 93.27
N LEU A 89 59.86 72.32 94.35
CA LEU A 89 59.02 71.12 94.32
C LEU A 89 57.83 71.30 93.36
N LEU A 90 57.16 72.44 93.40
CA LEU A 90 56.05 72.75 92.50
C LEU A 90 56.50 72.74 91.03
N GLU A 91 57.63 73.36 90.72
CA GLU A 91 58.19 73.35 89.36
C GLU A 91 58.47 71.92 88.85
N ARG A 92 59.05 71.07 89.71
CA ARG A 92 59.30 69.65 89.37
C ARG A 92 58.02 68.88 89.16
N MET A 93 57.01 69.09 90.01
CA MET A 93 55.70 68.45 89.87
C MET A 93 55.00 68.91 88.59
N GLU A 94 55.04 70.20 88.26
CA GLU A 94 54.49 70.72 87.01
C GLU A 94 55.19 70.11 85.79
N GLU A 95 56.51 70.00 85.81
CA GLU A 95 57.24 69.41 84.69
C GLU A 95 56.93 67.92 84.54
N GLN A 96 56.79 67.17 85.65
CA GLN A 96 56.32 65.78 85.60
C GLN A 96 54.92 65.67 84.99
N ILE A 97 53.98 66.54 85.38
CA ILE A 97 52.64 66.58 84.80
C ILE A 97 52.71 66.90 83.31
N ARG A 98 53.53 67.87 82.89
CA ARG A 98 53.71 68.23 81.48
C ARG A 98 54.27 67.06 80.66
N ILE A 99 55.28 66.37 81.17
CA ILE A 99 55.87 65.18 80.52
C ILE A 99 54.81 64.08 80.41
N MET A 100 54.08 63.79 81.49
CA MET A 100 53.03 62.78 81.51
C MET A 100 51.89 63.10 80.51
N LEU A 101 51.46 64.36 80.42
CA LEU A 101 50.47 64.78 79.43
C LEU A 101 51.00 64.66 77.98
N LYS A 102 52.29 64.96 77.75
CA LYS A 102 52.92 64.78 76.44
C LYS A 102 52.97 63.30 76.05
N THR A 103 53.32 62.39 76.97
CA THR A 103 53.36 60.95 76.69
C THR A 103 51.97 60.38 76.46
N TYR A 104 50.95 60.77 77.25
CA TYR A 104 49.57 60.34 77.00
C TYR A 104 49.05 60.81 75.64
N ARG A 105 49.29 62.07 75.26
CA ARG A 105 48.93 62.56 73.92
C ARG A 105 49.67 61.81 72.81
N HIS A 106 50.92 61.44 73.02
CA HIS A 106 51.67 60.65 72.05
C HIS A 106 51.08 59.24 71.90
N ASN A 107 50.81 58.57 73.02
CA ASN A 107 50.23 57.23 73.03
C ASN A 107 48.83 57.21 72.39
N LEU A 108 47.99 58.20 72.68
CA LEU A 108 46.67 58.34 72.04
C LEU A 108 46.80 58.45 70.52
N ARG A 109 47.72 59.29 70.02
CA ARG A 109 47.98 59.40 68.56
C ARG A 109 48.49 58.10 67.95
N GLN A 110 49.29 57.31 68.67
CA GLN A 110 49.75 56.02 68.18
C GLN A 110 48.59 55.03 68.08
N ILE A 111 47.72 55.00 69.09
CA ILE A 111 46.52 54.16 69.11
C ILE A 111 45.57 54.55 67.97
N GLU A 112 45.32 55.85 67.77
CA GLU A 112 44.53 56.36 66.65
C GLU A 112 45.10 55.93 65.30
N LYS A 113 46.42 56.05 65.10
CA LYS A 113 47.09 55.60 63.88
C LYS A 113 46.96 54.09 63.66
N ALA A 114 47.07 53.29 64.71
CA ALA A 114 46.89 51.84 64.62
C ALA A 114 45.46 51.50 64.17
N PHE A 115 44.44 52.11 64.79
CA PHE A 115 43.05 51.91 64.39
C PHE A 115 42.75 52.40 62.96
N GLU A 116 43.37 53.50 62.52
CA GLU A 116 43.25 53.95 61.13
C GLU A 116 43.84 52.94 60.14
N LEU A 117 44.98 52.34 60.48
CA LEU A 117 45.61 51.31 59.64
C LEU A 117 44.75 50.05 59.59
N GLU A 118 44.30 49.53 60.74
CA GLU A 118 43.39 48.38 60.81
C GLU A 118 42.11 48.62 59.98
N ARG A 119 41.55 49.83 60.07
CA ARG A 119 40.37 50.20 59.27
C ARG A 119 40.67 50.21 57.77
N ARG A 120 41.83 50.74 57.35
CA ARG A 120 42.25 50.73 55.93
C ARG A 120 42.43 49.30 55.43
N GLU A 121 43.13 48.47 56.18
CA GLU A 121 43.35 47.06 55.82
C GLU A 121 42.04 46.28 55.73
N LEU A 122 41.11 46.50 56.65
CA LEU A 122 39.77 45.89 56.58
C LEU A 122 39.01 46.33 55.33
N LEU A 123 39.04 47.61 54.98
CA LEU A 123 38.39 48.12 53.77
C LEU A 123 39.04 47.56 52.50
N ASP A 124 40.37 47.51 52.44
CA ASP A 124 41.11 46.94 51.32
C ASP A 124 40.84 45.44 51.16
N ASN A 125 40.78 44.70 52.26
CA ASN A 125 40.45 43.27 52.24
C ASN A 125 39.01 43.03 51.78
N ASN A 126 38.04 43.84 52.25
CA ASN A 126 36.66 43.75 51.80
C ASN A 126 36.52 44.11 50.32
N ARG A 127 37.24 45.14 49.86
CA ARG A 127 37.28 45.53 48.46
C ARG A 127 37.85 44.42 47.59
N LYS A 128 38.97 43.81 47.98
CA LYS A 128 39.57 42.66 47.26
C LYS A 128 38.60 41.48 47.16
N LYS A 129 37.97 41.08 48.26
CA LYS A 129 36.96 40.01 48.26
C LYS A 129 35.80 40.31 47.32
N TRP A 130 35.36 41.57 47.28
CA TRP A 130 34.29 41.99 46.39
C TRP A 130 34.72 41.97 44.92
N GLU A 131 35.93 42.46 44.61
CA GLU A 131 36.52 42.41 43.27
C GLU A 131 36.71 40.95 42.81
N GLU A 132 37.19 40.05 43.67
CA GLU A 132 37.31 38.61 43.40
C GLU A 132 35.95 37.96 43.14
N ALA A 133 34.93 38.27 43.96
CA ALA A 133 33.58 37.75 43.77
C ALA A 133 32.97 38.20 42.43
N ILE A 134 33.19 39.46 42.04
CA ILE A 134 32.75 39.99 40.75
C ILE A 134 33.49 39.31 39.59
N GLN A 135 34.81 39.16 39.71
CA GLN A 135 35.59 38.47 38.68
C GLN A 135 35.13 37.02 38.51
N ALA A 136 34.87 36.31 39.61
CA ALA A 136 34.34 34.96 39.58
C ALA A 136 32.95 34.90 38.93
N HIS A 137 32.05 35.83 39.28
CA HIS A 137 30.73 35.94 38.67
C HIS A 137 30.83 36.18 37.15
N ASN A 138 31.62 37.16 36.74
CA ASN A 138 31.83 37.48 35.32
C ASN A 138 32.43 36.30 34.55
N ALA A 139 33.35 35.54 35.16
CA ALA A 139 33.92 34.35 34.55
C ALA A 139 32.84 33.27 34.34
N GLN A 140 31.97 33.02 35.33
CA GLN A 140 30.86 32.08 35.22
C GLN A 140 29.85 32.52 34.14
N GLU A 141 29.49 33.81 34.07
CA GLU A 141 28.62 34.33 33.02
C GLU A 141 29.23 34.13 31.63
N LEU A 142 30.53 34.39 31.51
CA LEU A 142 31.24 34.25 30.24
C LEU A 142 31.35 32.77 29.82
N GLU A 143 31.56 31.86 30.75
CA GLU A 143 31.48 30.41 30.51
C GLU A 143 30.09 29.96 30.08
N TYR A 144 29.03 30.46 30.73
CA TYR A 144 27.64 30.21 30.35
C TYR A 144 27.35 30.69 28.93
N LEU A 145 27.79 31.91 28.57
CA LEU A 145 27.65 32.45 27.22
C LEU A 145 28.44 31.61 26.20
N ARG A 146 29.67 31.21 26.51
CA ARG A 146 30.47 30.31 25.65
C ARG A 146 29.78 28.95 25.47
N ALA A 147 29.20 28.38 26.52
CA ALA A 147 28.47 27.12 26.42
C ALA A 147 27.20 27.26 25.56
N ARG A 148 26.48 28.38 25.70
CA ARG A 148 25.32 28.68 24.86
C ARG A 148 25.71 28.86 23.39
N MET A 149 26.79 29.60 23.10
CA MET A 149 27.29 29.76 21.73
C MET A 149 27.66 28.42 21.10
N ARG A 150 28.40 27.56 21.83
CA ARG A 150 28.74 26.21 21.35
C ARG A 150 27.50 25.38 20.97
N LYS A 151 26.45 25.43 21.79
CA LYS A 151 25.18 24.74 21.48
C LYS A 151 24.52 25.30 20.21
N VAL A 152 24.56 26.62 20.02
CA VAL A 152 24.03 27.25 18.79
C VAL A 152 24.83 26.80 17.58
N GLU A 153 26.16 26.80 17.65
CA GLU A 153 27.04 26.30 16.58
C GLU A 153 26.79 24.82 16.27
N GLU A 154 26.54 23.99 17.30
CA GLU A 154 26.16 22.59 17.13
C GLU A 154 24.82 22.45 16.41
N PHE A 155 23.81 23.23 16.78
CA PHE A 155 22.51 23.23 16.09
C PHE A 155 22.61 23.76 14.65
N GLU A 156 23.43 24.76 14.39
CA GLU A 156 23.70 25.25 13.03
C GLU A 156 24.36 24.17 12.17
N LYS A 157 25.34 23.43 12.73
CA LYS A 157 25.96 22.28 12.04
C LYS A 157 24.93 21.20 11.72
N GLN A 158 24.06 20.86 12.67
CA GLN A 158 22.99 19.88 12.47
C GLN A 158 21.99 20.34 11.40
N LEU A 159 21.58 21.61 11.41
CA LEU A 159 20.71 22.19 10.39
C LEU A 159 21.34 22.14 9.00
N ASN A 160 22.63 22.46 8.88
CA ASN A 160 23.34 22.40 7.61
C ASN A 160 23.49 20.96 7.11
N GLN A 161 23.73 19.99 8.01
CA GLN A 161 23.77 18.57 7.66
C GLN A 161 22.41 18.08 7.16
N LEU A 162 21.32 18.44 7.83
CA LEU A 162 19.97 18.09 7.39
C LEU A 162 19.64 18.70 6.03
N ARG A 163 19.98 19.98 5.80
CA ARG A 163 19.80 20.62 4.48
C ARG A 163 20.55 19.88 3.38
N ALA A 164 21.80 19.48 3.63
CA ALA A 164 22.58 18.72 2.66
C ALA A 164 21.95 17.34 2.39
N GLN A 165 21.47 16.65 3.42
CA GLN A 165 20.75 15.38 3.28
C GLN A 165 19.46 15.54 2.48
N ASP A 166 18.64 16.54 2.79
CA ASP A 166 17.41 16.85 2.06
C ASP A 166 17.69 17.16 0.58
N GLU A 167 18.77 17.91 0.29
CA GLU A 167 19.22 18.20 -1.07
C GLU A 167 19.69 16.94 -1.82
N GLU A 168 20.44 16.06 -1.15
CA GLU A 168 20.86 14.77 -1.70
C GLU A 168 19.67 13.85 -1.99
N GLU A 169 18.73 13.74 -1.05
CA GLU A 169 17.49 12.98 -1.21
C GLU A 169 16.65 13.53 -2.37
N TYR A 170 16.46 14.85 -2.43
CA TYR A 170 15.77 15.49 -3.53
C TYR A 170 16.44 15.21 -4.89
N ASN A 171 17.77 15.35 -4.97
CA ASN A 171 18.52 15.08 -6.19
C ASN A 171 18.41 13.60 -6.59
N SER A 172 18.46 12.68 -5.63
CA SER A 172 18.30 11.24 -5.88
C SER A 172 16.91 10.93 -6.46
N MET A 173 15.85 11.49 -5.88
CA MET A 173 14.47 11.33 -6.34
C MET A 173 14.27 11.96 -7.72
N LYS A 174 14.84 13.15 -7.93
CA LYS A 174 14.83 13.83 -9.22
C LYS A 174 15.47 12.97 -10.31
N ILE A 175 16.65 12.41 -10.06
CA ILE A 175 17.32 11.51 -11.01
C ILE A 175 16.47 10.26 -11.30
N GLN A 176 15.84 9.67 -10.27
CA GLN A 176 14.94 8.52 -10.47
C GLN A 176 13.75 8.86 -11.37
N LEU A 177 13.07 9.97 -11.09
CA LEU A 177 11.93 10.43 -11.89
C LEU A 177 12.35 10.78 -13.33
N GLU A 178 13.49 11.44 -13.51
CA GLU A 178 14.04 11.73 -14.84
C GLU A 178 14.35 10.44 -15.62
N ASN A 179 14.90 9.42 -14.97
CA ASN A 179 15.14 8.10 -15.57
C ASN A 179 13.83 7.40 -15.97
N ASP A 180 12.80 7.46 -15.11
CA ASP A 180 11.49 6.87 -15.41
C ASP A 180 10.82 7.57 -16.60
N VAL A 181 10.89 8.90 -16.67
CA VAL A 181 10.42 9.68 -17.82
C VAL A 181 11.15 9.24 -19.10
N GLN A 182 12.49 9.14 -19.07
CA GLN A 182 13.26 8.67 -20.23
C GLN A 182 12.89 7.24 -20.64
N ASN A 183 12.63 6.35 -19.69
CA ASN A 183 12.23 4.97 -19.97
C ASN A 183 10.84 4.92 -20.62
N LEU A 184 9.88 5.70 -20.11
CA LEU A 184 8.54 5.81 -20.68
C LEU A 184 8.57 6.42 -22.09
N GLU A 185 9.42 7.43 -22.32
CA GLU A 185 9.63 8.02 -23.64
C GLU A 185 10.17 6.98 -24.64
N LYS A 186 11.16 6.17 -24.23
CA LYS A 186 11.70 5.08 -25.05
C LYS A 186 10.62 4.04 -25.37
N GLN A 187 9.83 3.62 -24.38
CA GLN A 187 8.72 2.68 -24.59
C GLN A 187 7.67 3.24 -25.56
N LEU A 188 7.34 4.52 -25.42
CA LEU A 188 6.40 5.20 -26.30
C LEU A 188 6.93 5.31 -27.74
N GLN A 189 8.22 5.59 -27.93
CA GLN A 189 8.86 5.58 -29.24
C GLN A 189 8.87 4.17 -29.87
N GLN A 190 9.20 3.14 -29.09
CA GLN A 190 9.14 1.74 -29.52
C GLN A 190 7.71 1.35 -29.94
N MET A 191 6.72 1.71 -29.14
CA MET A 191 5.31 1.46 -29.43
C MET A 191 4.87 2.17 -30.71
N LYS A 192 5.26 3.44 -30.91
CA LYS A 192 5.00 4.18 -32.15
C LYS A 192 5.59 3.47 -33.38
N ALA A 193 6.83 2.98 -33.31
CA ALA A 193 7.47 2.26 -34.40
C ALA A 193 6.73 0.94 -34.72
N VAL A 194 6.30 0.20 -33.68
CA VAL A 194 5.49 -1.03 -33.86
C VAL A 194 4.14 -0.71 -34.51
N TYR A 195 3.47 0.37 -34.10
CA TYR A 195 2.21 0.81 -34.72
C TYR A 195 2.39 1.20 -36.17
N GLN A 196 3.43 1.96 -36.51
CA GLN A 196 3.73 2.32 -37.91
C GLN A 196 3.95 1.06 -38.76
N LEU A 197 4.74 0.11 -38.27
CA LEU A 197 5.00 -1.15 -38.97
C LEU A 197 3.73 -2.00 -39.13
N ASN A 198 2.85 -2.02 -38.12
CA ASN A 198 1.56 -2.70 -38.21
C ASN A 198 0.60 -1.99 -39.17
N GLN A 199 0.63 -0.67 -39.22
CA GLN A 199 -0.13 0.13 -40.17
C GLN A 199 0.30 -0.21 -41.60
N GLU A 200 1.61 -0.21 -41.89
CA GLU A 200 2.15 -0.61 -43.21
C GLU A 200 1.76 -2.05 -43.58
N LYS A 201 1.82 -2.99 -42.62
CA LYS A 201 1.36 -4.38 -42.83
C LYS A 201 -0.13 -4.45 -43.18
N LEU A 202 -0.97 -3.69 -42.50
CA LEU A 202 -2.41 -3.63 -42.78
C LEU A 202 -2.69 -3.01 -44.14
N GLU A 203 -2.00 -1.93 -44.49
CA GLU A 203 -2.10 -1.28 -45.81
C GLU A 203 -1.68 -2.24 -46.92
N TYR A 204 -0.59 -2.99 -46.74
CA TYR A 204 -0.18 -4.05 -47.65
C TYR A 204 -1.24 -5.15 -47.79
N ASN A 205 -1.75 -5.68 -46.67
CA ASN A 205 -2.81 -6.70 -46.69
C ASN A 205 -4.06 -6.21 -47.41
N LEU A 206 -4.47 -4.95 -47.19
CA LEU A 206 -5.58 -4.33 -47.89
C LEU A 206 -5.33 -4.24 -49.40
N GLN A 207 -4.12 -3.86 -49.83
CA GLN A 207 -3.78 -3.84 -51.26
C GLN A 207 -3.83 -5.23 -51.88
N VAL A 208 -3.32 -6.26 -51.20
CA VAL A 208 -3.39 -7.65 -51.67
C VAL A 208 -4.83 -8.12 -51.78
N LEU A 209 -5.68 -7.83 -50.80
CA LEU A 209 -7.10 -8.16 -50.84
C LEU A 209 -7.83 -7.43 -51.98
N LYS A 210 -7.56 -6.14 -52.19
CA LYS A 210 -8.10 -5.37 -53.33
C LYS A 210 -7.73 -6.00 -54.67
N LYS A 211 -6.46 -6.38 -54.86
CA LYS A 211 -6.01 -7.08 -56.07
C LYS A 211 -6.73 -8.42 -56.24
N ARG A 212 -6.88 -9.21 -55.17
CA ARG A 212 -7.65 -10.47 -55.21
C ARG A 212 -9.12 -10.25 -55.53
N ASP A 213 -9.74 -9.20 -55.01
CA ASP A 213 -11.13 -8.85 -55.32
C ASP A 213 -11.28 -8.42 -56.77
N GLU A 214 -10.36 -7.61 -57.30
CA GLU A 214 -10.28 -7.27 -58.73
C GLU A 214 -10.15 -8.53 -59.60
N GLU A 215 -9.21 -9.43 -59.29
CA GLU A 215 -9.05 -10.72 -59.96
C GLU A 215 -10.32 -11.57 -59.88
N ASN A 216 -10.92 -11.69 -58.69
CA ASN A 216 -12.16 -12.42 -58.47
C ASN A 216 -13.33 -11.81 -59.25
N THR A 217 -13.42 -10.47 -59.35
CA THR A 217 -14.47 -9.81 -60.14
C THR A 217 -14.29 -10.11 -61.63
N ILE A 218 -13.04 -10.14 -62.13
CA ILE A 218 -12.73 -10.55 -63.51
C ILE A 218 -13.15 -12.01 -63.71
N ILE A 219 -12.74 -12.93 -62.84
CA ILE A 219 -13.10 -14.36 -62.92
C ILE A 219 -14.62 -14.54 -62.88
N ARG A 220 -15.31 -13.88 -61.94
CA ARG A 220 -16.78 -13.89 -61.84
C ARG A 220 -17.42 -13.37 -63.13
N SER A 221 -16.88 -12.30 -63.72
CA SER A 221 -17.38 -11.77 -65.00
C SER A 221 -17.18 -12.77 -66.15
N GLN A 222 -16.07 -13.50 -66.17
CA GLN A 222 -15.78 -14.53 -67.18
C GLN A 222 -16.67 -15.76 -67.00
N GLN A 223 -16.84 -16.24 -65.76
CA GLN A 223 -17.73 -17.35 -65.42
C GLN A 223 -19.19 -16.99 -65.72
N LYS A 224 -19.65 -15.78 -65.38
CA LYS A 224 -21.00 -15.29 -65.73
C LYS A 224 -21.20 -15.27 -67.25
N ARG A 225 -20.20 -14.83 -68.03
CA ARG A 225 -20.23 -14.92 -69.50
C ARG A 225 -20.33 -16.36 -70.00
N LYS A 226 -19.54 -17.30 -69.45
CA LYS A 226 -19.63 -18.73 -69.78
C LYS A 226 -20.99 -19.32 -69.43
N LEU A 227 -21.51 -19.01 -68.24
CA LEU A 227 -22.82 -19.45 -67.77
C LEU A 227 -23.93 -18.94 -68.69
N ASN A 228 -23.90 -17.68 -69.10
CA ASN A 228 -24.87 -17.13 -70.05
C ASN A 228 -24.80 -17.83 -71.41
N ARG A 229 -23.60 -18.16 -71.91
CA ARG A 229 -23.43 -18.96 -73.15
C ARG A 229 -24.05 -20.35 -73.00
N LEU A 230 -23.74 -21.07 -71.91
CA LEU A 230 -24.31 -22.38 -71.63
C LEU A 230 -25.82 -22.31 -71.45
N HIS A 231 -26.34 -21.28 -70.76
CA HIS A 231 -27.76 -21.06 -70.58
C HIS A 231 -28.46 -20.80 -71.91
N SER A 232 -27.86 -19.98 -72.79
CA SER A 232 -28.39 -19.77 -74.15
C SER A 232 -28.38 -21.05 -74.99
N LEU A 233 -27.32 -21.87 -74.89
CA LEU A 233 -27.25 -23.17 -75.56
C LEU A 233 -28.32 -24.13 -75.04
N LEU A 234 -28.48 -24.21 -73.71
CA LEU A 234 -29.49 -25.03 -73.06
C LEU A 234 -30.90 -24.58 -73.48
N GLN A 235 -31.17 -23.27 -73.50
CA GLN A 235 -32.44 -22.73 -73.98
C GLN A 235 -32.68 -23.04 -75.47
N ASN A 236 -31.64 -22.98 -76.30
CA ASN A 236 -31.70 -23.41 -77.69
C ASN A 236 -31.98 -24.91 -77.83
N LEU A 237 -31.41 -25.76 -76.97
CA LEU A 237 -31.70 -27.20 -76.95
C LEU A 237 -33.11 -27.48 -76.44
N ARG A 238 -33.57 -26.79 -75.40
CA ARG A 238 -34.96 -26.86 -74.91
C ARG A 238 -35.97 -26.46 -75.98
N THR A 239 -35.71 -25.38 -76.72
CA THR A 239 -36.59 -24.97 -77.82
C THR A 239 -36.56 -25.96 -78.98
N LYS A 240 -35.41 -26.60 -79.29
CA LYS A 240 -35.34 -27.71 -80.26
C LYS A 240 -36.12 -28.93 -79.80
N LEU A 241 -35.96 -29.36 -78.54
CA LEU A 241 -36.71 -30.46 -77.95
C LEU A 241 -38.22 -30.17 -77.96
N ALA A 242 -38.63 -28.96 -77.56
CA ALA A 242 -40.04 -28.56 -77.61
C ALA A 242 -40.61 -28.57 -79.03
N LYS A 243 -39.81 -28.19 -80.05
CA LYS A 243 -40.20 -28.31 -81.46
C LYS A 243 -40.34 -29.77 -81.89
N GLN A 244 -39.39 -30.63 -81.51
CA GLN A 244 -39.47 -32.07 -81.79
C GLN A 244 -40.65 -32.73 -81.08
N GLU A 245 -40.89 -32.43 -79.81
CA GLU A 245 -42.08 -32.88 -79.08
C GLU A 245 -43.38 -32.42 -79.75
N LYS A 246 -43.41 -31.19 -80.27
CA LYS A 246 -44.56 -30.69 -81.02
C LYS A 246 -44.74 -31.45 -82.33
N GLN A 247 -43.66 -31.68 -83.08
CA GLN A 247 -43.67 -32.50 -84.30
C GLN A 247 -44.17 -33.91 -84.02
N PHE A 248 -43.63 -34.61 -83.02
CA PHE A 248 -44.09 -35.95 -82.62
C PHE A 248 -45.53 -35.96 -82.13
N ARG A 249 -45.99 -34.91 -81.45
CA ARG A 249 -47.41 -34.78 -81.07
C ARG A 249 -48.31 -34.59 -82.29
N GLU A 250 -47.92 -33.73 -83.24
CA GLU A 250 -48.66 -33.50 -84.48
C GLU A 250 -48.69 -34.78 -85.35
N GLU A 251 -47.57 -35.52 -85.45
CA GLU A 251 -47.47 -36.81 -86.14
C GLU A 251 -48.33 -37.90 -85.48
N ASN A 252 -48.29 -38.02 -84.14
CA ASN A 252 -49.16 -38.96 -83.41
C ASN A 252 -50.65 -38.60 -83.55
N GLN A 253 -50.99 -37.31 -83.59
CA GLN A 253 -52.37 -36.88 -83.82
C GLN A 253 -52.82 -37.17 -85.26
N GLY A 254 -51.95 -37.04 -86.25
CA GLY A 254 -52.21 -37.46 -87.64
C GLY A 254 -52.39 -38.97 -87.77
N LEU A 255 -51.47 -39.76 -87.20
CA LEU A 255 -51.55 -41.23 -87.20
C LEU A 255 -52.75 -41.76 -86.41
N ALA A 256 -53.17 -41.10 -85.34
CA ALA A 256 -54.38 -41.46 -84.59
C ALA A 256 -55.67 -41.17 -85.38
N ALA A 257 -55.70 -40.10 -86.21
CA ALA A 257 -56.86 -39.77 -87.05
C ALA A 257 -57.03 -40.74 -88.23
N ASP A 258 -55.94 -41.28 -88.78
CA ASP A 258 -55.98 -42.23 -89.91
C ASP A 258 -56.29 -43.68 -89.47
N CYS A 259 -56.12 -44.04 -88.19
CA CYS A 259 -56.37 -45.40 -87.68
C CYS A 259 -57.81 -45.66 -87.16
N GLU A 260 -58.61 -44.62 -86.88
CA GLU A 260 -59.98 -44.77 -86.36
C GLU A 260 -61.00 -45.37 -87.36
N PRO A 261 -61.06 -45.00 -88.66
CA PRO A 261 -62.05 -45.59 -89.58
C PRO A 261 -61.68 -47.02 -90.05
N VAL A 262 -60.41 -47.43 -89.93
CA VAL A 262 -59.93 -48.75 -90.39
C VAL A 262 -60.09 -49.82 -89.30
N SER A 263 -60.01 -49.47 -88.02
CA SER A 263 -60.17 -50.41 -86.89
C SER A 263 -61.62 -50.90 -86.70
N LEU A 264 -62.61 -50.07 -87.03
CA LEU A 264 -64.04 -50.41 -86.93
C LEU A 264 -64.53 -51.29 -88.09
N LEU A 265 -63.92 -51.17 -89.28
CA LEU A 265 -64.25 -51.99 -90.45
C LEU A 265 -63.73 -53.43 -90.30
N HIS A 266 -62.50 -53.61 -89.82
CA HIS A 266 -61.91 -54.95 -89.60
C HIS A 266 -62.65 -55.76 -88.54
N ARG A 267 -63.30 -55.13 -87.54
CA ARG A 267 -64.11 -55.82 -86.53
C ARG A 267 -65.48 -56.30 -87.06
N HIS A 268 -66.08 -55.61 -88.04
CA HIS A 268 -67.33 -56.05 -88.67
C HIS A 268 -67.10 -57.17 -89.70
N PHE A 269 -65.99 -57.12 -90.47
CA PHE A 269 -65.62 -58.20 -91.40
C PHE A 269 -65.20 -59.48 -90.67
N ALA A 270 -64.42 -59.39 -89.59
CA ALA A 270 -63.99 -60.59 -88.86
C ALA A 270 -65.15 -61.37 -88.22
N VAL A 271 -66.25 -60.71 -87.83
CA VAL A 271 -67.45 -61.38 -87.28
C VAL A 271 -68.28 -62.01 -88.40
N SER A 272 -68.54 -61.28 -89.50
CA SER A 272 -69.28 -61.84 -90.64
C SER A 272 -68.52 -62.93 -91.41
N ASP A 273 -67.19 -62.86 -91.46
CA ASP A 273 -66.36 -63.92 -92.05
C ASP A 273 -66.31 -65.16 -91.15
N ALA A 274 -66.25 -65.00 -89.83
CA ALA A 274 -66.30 -66.14 -88.91
C ALA A 274 -67.64 -66.88 -88.99
N GLU A 275 -68.78 -66.17 -89.05
CA GLU A 275 -70.11 -66.76 -89.19
C GLU A 275 -70.26 -67.53 -90.51
N LYS A 276 -69.88 -66.93 -91.64
CA LYS A 276 -69.88 -67.60 -92.96
C LYS A 276 -68.93 -68.80 -92.99
N PHE A 277 -67.76 -68.70 -92.35
CA PHE A 277 -66.81 -69.81 -92.30
C PHE A 277 -67.37 -70.99 -91.50
N THR A 278 -68.09 -70.75 -90.41
CA THR A 278 -68.80 -71.81 -89.67
C THR A 278 -69.95 -72.43 -90.47
N GLU A 279 -70.74 -71.65 -91.21
CA GLU A 279 -71.80 -72.18 -92.06
C GLU A 279 -71.26 -73.04 -93.21
N VAL A 280 -70.20 -72.57 -93.89
CA VAL A 280 -69.53 -73.33 -94.95
C VAL A 280 -68.84 -74.57 -94.41
N TRP A 281 -68.24 -74.50 -93.21
CA TRP A 281 -67.66 -75.67 -92.56
C TRP A 281 -68.75 -76.72 -92.31
N LEU A 282 -69.87 -76.36 -91.68
CA LEU A 282 -70.95 -77.30 -91.39
C LEU A 282 -71.52 -77.94 -92.67
N MET A 283 -71.74 -77.13 -93.71
CA MET A 283 -72.21 -77.61 -95.02
C MET A 283 -71.20 -78.59 -95.66
N ASN A 284 -69.92 -78.22 -95.70
CA ASN A 284 -68.87 -79.07 -96.29
C ASN A 284 -68.65 -80.35 -95.47
N GLU A 285 -68.79 -80.29 -94.15
CA GLU A 285 -68.68 -81.47 -93.29
C GLU A 285 -69.85 -82.44 -93.52
N GLU A 286 -71.06 -81.93 -93.79
CA GLU A 286 -72.19 -82.76 -94.23
C GLU A 286 -71.97 -83.37 -95.62
N GLU A 287 -71.52 -82.58 -96.60
CA GLU A 287 -71.23 -83.05 -97.98
C GLU A 287 -70.11 -84.10 -98.01
N ALA A 288 -69.02 -83.86 -97.28
CA ALA A 288 -67.89 -84.79 -97.19
C ALA A 288 -68.31 -86.12 -96.54
N LYS A 289 -69.15 -86.08 -95.49
CA LYS A 289 -69.72 -87.29 -94.87
C LYS A 289 -70.67 -88.01 -95.84
N GLY A 290 -71.40 -87.27 -96.68
CA GLY A 290 -72.22 -87.83 -97.77
C GLY A 290 -71.39 -88.54 -98.85
N LEU A 291 -70.25 -87.96 -99.25
CA LEU A 291 -69.30 -88.59 -100.17
C LEU A 291 -68.64 -89.83 -99.56
N MET A 292 -68.31 -89.80 -98.26
CA MET A 292 -67.77 -90.95 -97.54
C MET A 292 -68.73 -92.15 -97.59
N ARG A 293 -70.04 -91.92 -97.44
CA ARG A 293 -71.07 -92.97 -97.59
C ARG A 293 -71.11 -93.53 -99.01
N LYS A 294 -71.01 -92.68 -100.04
CA LYS A 294 -70.94 -93.13 -101.45
C LYS A 294 -69.67 -93.92 -101.76
N ALA A 295 -68.54 -93.59 -101.13
CA ALA A 295 -67.31 -94.35 -101.27
C ALA A 295 -67.41 -95.72 -100.59
N LEU A 296 -68.07 -95.81 -99.42
CA LEU A 296 -68.37 -97.08 -98.76
C LEU A 296 -69.34 -97.94 -99.59
N ASP A 297 -70.37 -97.33 -100.22
CA ASP A 297 -71.25 -98.02 -101.17
C ASP A 297 -70.49 -98.55 -102.40
N ALA A 298 -69.54 -97.79 -102.94
CA ALA A 298 -68.68 -98.23 -104.04
C ALA A 298 -67.74 -99.38 -103.61
N ASP A 299 -67.19 -99.30 -102.40
CA ASP A 299 -66.36 -100.36 -101.81
C ASP A 299 -67.17 -101.65 -101.59
N ARG A 300 -68.43 -101.52 -101.17
CA ARG A 300 -69.42 -102.62 -101.08
C ARG A 300 -69.74 -103.25 -102.42
N VAL A 301 -69.63 -102.54 -103.55
CA VAL A 301 -69.89 -103.10 -104.89
C VAL A 301 -68.65 -103.79 -105.45
N ILE A 302 -67.46 -103.24 -105.22
CA ILE A 302 -66.19 -103.77 -105.76
C ILE A 302 -65.77 -105.06 -105.05
N HIS A 303 -65.88 -105.11 -103.72
CA HIS A 303 -65.54 -106.31 -102.93
C HIS A 303 -66.25 -107.60 -103.43
N PRO A 304 -67.58 -107.61 -103.64
CA PRO A 304 -68.31 -108.78 -104.12
C PRO A 304 -68.27 -109.01 -105.64
N GLN A 305 -68.08 -107.98 -106.49
CA GLN A 305 -68.12 -108.15 -107.96
C GLN A 305 -66.74 -108.40 -108.60
N GLN A 306 -65.63 -107.88 -108.05
CA GLN A 306 -64.28 -107.97 -108.67
C GLN A 306 -63.25 -108.78 -107.88
N LEU A 307 -63.29 -108.78 -106.54
CA LEU A 307 -62.28 -109.44 -105.70
C LEU A 307 -62.71 -110.82 -105.17
N GLY A 308 -64.00 -111.18 -105.31
CA GLY A 308 -64.54 -112.47 -104.86
C GLY A 308 -64.59 -112.64 -103.34
N LEU A 309 -64.57 -111.54 -102.57
CA LEU A 309 -64.55 -111.54 -101.10
C LEU A 309 -65.85 -110.92 -100.53
N PRO A 310 -66.36 -111.40 -99.37
CA PRO A 310 -67.41 -110.71 -98.62
C PRO A 310 -66.87 -109.37 -98.06
N TRP A 311 -67.65 -108.30 -98.17
CA TRP A 311 -67.29 -106.95 -97.69
C TRP A 311 -67.67 -106.72 -96.21
N GLU A 312 -66.82 -106.01 -95.45
CA GLU A 312 -67.08 -105.58 -94.06
C GLU A 312 -66.93 -104.05 -93.92
N GLU A 313 -67.87 -103.41 -93.22
CA GLU A 313 -67.92 -101.94 -93.05
C GLU A 313 -67.05 -101.44 -91.86
N PRO A 314 -66.19 -100.39 -92.04
CA PRO A 314 -65.39 -99.80 -90.95
C PRO A 314 -66.24 -99.08 -89.88
N ARG A 315 -65.75 -98.94 -88.63
CA ARG A 315 -66.46 -98.18 -87.56
C ARG A 315 -66.18 -96.67 -87.61
N HIS A 316 -67.20 -95.82 -87.54
CA HIS A 316 -67.05 -94.35 -87.60
C HIS A 316 -68.00 -93.58 -86.65
N TRP A 317 -67.49 -92.85 -85.66
CA TRP A 317 -68.28 -91.96 -84.76
C TRP A 317 -68.06 -90.46 -84.98
N PHE A 318 -67.01 -90.03 -85.68
CA PHE A 318 -66.93 -88.63 -86.15
C PHE A 318 -68.08 -88.28 -87.12
N LEU A 319 -68.79 -89.28 -87.63
CA LEU A 319 -69.98 -89.11 -88.46
C LEU A 319 -71.22 -88.63 -87.68
N ASN A 320 -71.21 -88.66 -86.34
CA ASN A 320 -72.41 -88.42 -85.53
C ASN A 320 -72.52 -87.00 -84.92
N ASN A 321 -71.55 -86.10 -85.08
CA ASN A 321 -71.59 -84.70 -84.59
C ASN A 321 -70.91 -83.72 -85.56
N VAL A 322 -71.26 -82.41 -85.47
CA VAL A 322 -70.72 -81.28 -86.28
C VAL A 322 -70.57 -79.99 -85.39
N GLY A 323 -69.35 -79.45 -85.15
CA GLY A 323 -69.06 -78.08 -84.55
C GLY A 323 -68.27 -77.94 -83.17
N PRO A 324 -67.58 -76.79 -82.82
CA PRO A 324 -66.42 -76.69 -81.88
C PRO A 324 -66.57 -76.00 -80.46
N LEU A 325 -65.61 -76.20 -79.51
CA LEU A 325 -65.59 -75.85 -78.03
C LEU A 325 -64.41 -74.91 -77.58
N GLY A 326 -64.53 -73.94 -76.62
CA GLY A 326 -63.40 -72.99 -76.26
C GLY A 326 -63.24 -72.31 -74.84
N HIS A 327 -61.96 -72.11 -74.42
CA HIS A 327 -61.13 -71.03 -73.71
C HIS A 327 -61.38 -70.31 -72.32
N CYS A 328 -60.27 -69.97 -71.56
CA CYS A 328 -60.15 -69.16 -70.28
C CYS A 328 -58.86 -68.24 -70.18
N LYS A 329 -58.82 -67.18 -69.31
CA LYS A 329 -57.96 -65.92 -69.26
C LYS A 329 -56.67 -65.88 -68.33
N ALA A 330 -55.79 -64.84 -68.42
CA ALA A 330 -54.38 -64.67 -67.87
C ALA A 330 -54.12 -63.70 -66.63
N LYS A 331 -52.87 -63.63 -66.08
CA LYS A 331 -52.35 -63.41 -64.66
C LYS A 331 -51.63 -62.05 -64.25
N ARG A 332 -51.29 -61.84 -62.93
CA ARG A 332 -50.68 -60.68 -62.16
C ARG A 332 -49.10 -60.60 -62.06
N LEU A 333 -48.51 -59.46 -61.59
CA LEU A 333 -47.07 -59.04 -61.54
C LEU A 333 -46.28 -59.43 -60.24
N ALA A 334 -44.94 -59.55 -60.31
CA ALA A 334 -44.09 -60.28 -59.34
C ALA A 334 -43.60 -59.53 -58.06
N THR A 335 -43.65 -58.20 -58.00
CA THR A 335 -43.19 -57.41 -56.84
C THR A 335 -44.17 -57.46 -55.66
N GLU A 336 -45.48 -57.58 -55.93
CA GLU A 336 -46.52 -57.78 -54.92
C GLU A 336 -46.32 -59.09 -54.13
N LEU A 337 -45.80 -60.13 -54.79
CA LEU A 337 -45.52 -61.43 -54.18
C LEU A 337 -44.33 -61.43 -53.20
N ALA A 338 -43.36 -60.53 -53.38
CA ALA A 338 -42.16 -60.47 -52.52
C ALA A 338 -42.43 -59.75 -51.18
N ALA A 339 -43.27 -58.71 -51.19
CA ALA A 339 -43.65 -57.96 -50.00
C ALA A 339 -44.53 -58.79 -49.03
N GLU A 340 -45.41 -59.64 -49.56
CA GLU A 340 -46.27 -60.53 -48.76
C GLU A 340 -45.49 -61.63 -48.02
N VAL A 341 -44.33 -62.05 -48.55
CA VAL A 341 -43.50 -63.12 -47.95
C VAL A 341 -42.63 -62.61 -46.79
N LEU A 342 -42.27 -61.32 -46.76
CA LEU A 342 -41.36 -60.75 -45.75
C LEU A 342 -42.08 -60.15 -44.53
N THR A 343 -43.38 -59.83 -44.64
CA THR A 343 -44.21 -59.25 -43.57
C THR A 343 -44.95 -60.28 -42.70
N ALA A 344 -45.17 -61.49 -43.19
CA ALA A 344 -45.97 -62.53 -42.52
C ALA A 344 -45.19 -63.38 -41.48
N GLY A 345 -44.51 -62.72 -40.54
CA GLY A 345 -43.70 -63.41 -39.52
C GLY A 345 -43.66 -62.70 -38.17
N SER A 346 -44.82 -62.36 -37.60
CA SER A 346 -45.00 -61.98 -36.18
C SER A 346 -46.50 -61.97 -35.82
N GLY A 347 -46.97 -62.91 -34.99
CA GLY A 347 -48.31 -62.89 -34.37
C GLY A 347 -49.06 -64.23 -34.39
N GLU A 348 -49.25 -64.83 -33.20
CA GLU A 348 -50.07 -66.02 -32.91
C GLU A 348 -51.49 -65.61 -32.48
N GLY A 349 -52.53 -66.36 -32.92
CA GLY A 349 -53.94 -66.35 -32.42
C GLY A 349 -54.78 -65.08 -32.74
N GLU A 350 -56.05 -65.10 -33.16
CA GLU A 350 -57.16 -66.05 -33.12
C GLU A 350 -58.12 -65.84 -34.32
N GLU A 351 -58.98 -66.82 -34.52
CA GLU A 351 -59.89 -67.08 -35.65
C GLU A 351 -61.01 -66.04 -35.87
N ASN A 352 -61.35 -65.81 -37.14
CA ASN A 352 -62.72 -66.04 -37.60
C ASN A 352 -62.75 -66.43 -39.08
N THR A 353 -63.62 -67.39 -39.36
CA THR A 353 -63.60 -68.29 -40.51
C THR A 353 -64.52 -67.82 -41.64
N ALA A 354 -64.02 -67.80 -42.87
CA ALA A 354 -64.82 -67.98 -44.09
C ALA A 354 -63.92 -68.34 -45.29
N LYS A 355 -63.64 -69.64 -45.38
CA LYS A 355 -63.33 -70.50 -46.55
C LYS A 355 -62.73 -69.86 -47.81
N VAL A 356 -61.43 -70.15 -47.91
CA VAL A 356 -60.51 -70.22 -49.05
C VAL A 356 -61.08 -70.96 -50.27
N GLU A 357 -60.88 -70.39 -51.47
CA GLU A 357 -60.47 -71.17 -52.64
C GLU A 357 -59.11 -70.66 -53.15
N ASP A 358 -58.13 -71.53 -52.96
CA ASP A 358 -56.73 -71.41 -53.37
C ASP A 358 -56.59 -71.38 -54.89
N ARG A 359 -55.89 -70.36 -55.40
CA ARG A 359 -54.96 -70.53 -56.54
C ARG A 359 -53.67 -69.77 -56.30
N ILE A 360 -53.06 -70.05 -55.16
CA ILE A 360 -51.60 -70.03 -55.02
C ILE A 360 -51.12 -71.23 -55.86
N THR A 361 -50.40 -71.01 -56.96
CA THR A 361 -49.43 -72.04 -57.39
C THR A 361 -48.22 -71.85 -56.50
N PRO A 362 -48.01 -72.71 -55.50
CA PRO A 362 -46.84 -72.64 -54.65
C PRO A 362 -45.64 -72.94 -55.55
N LEU A 363 -44.52 -72.24 -55.37
CA LEU A 363 -43.26 -72.83 -55.84
C LEU A 363 -43.14 -74.19 -55.12
N PRO A 364 -43.17 -75.32 -55.84
CA PRO A 364 -43.59 -76.60 -55.23
C PRO A 364 -42.65 -77.17 -54.17
N ASN A 365 -41.48 -76.58 -53.90
CA ASN A 365 -40.42 -77.25 -53.14
C ASN A 365 -39.62 -76.34 -52.18
N ILE A 366 -40.14 -75.17 -51.79
CA ILE A 366 -39.40 -74.24 -50.90
C ILE A 366 -40.31 -73.77 -49.76
N SER A 367 -39.94 -74.08 -48.52
CA SER A 367 -40.69 -73.58 -47.35
C SER A 367 -40.60 -72.04 -47.29
N LYS A 368 -41.63 -71.37 -46.75
CA LYS A 368 -41.63 -69.89 -46.60
C LYS A 368 -40.39 -69.38 -45.85
N MET A 369 -39.90 -70.16 -44.88
CA MET A 369 -38.68 -69.85 -44.13
C MET A 369 -37.42 -70.01 -44.99
N THR A 370 -37.37 -71.01 -45.87
CA THR A 370 -36.28 -71.22 -46.82
C THR A 370 -36.27 -70.15 -47.90
N ALA A 371 -37.44 -69.72 -48.39
CA ALA A 371 -37.57 -68.61 -49.35
C ALA A 371 -37.07 -67.28 -48.74
N LYS A 372 -37.42 -66.99 -47.48
CA LYS A 372 -36.90 -65.84 -46.73
C LYS A 372 -35.38 -65.90 -46.59
N ARG A 373 -34.83 -67.07 -46.27
CA ARG A 373 -33.37 -67.27 -46.17
C ARG A 373 -32.66 -67.07 -47.51
N ILE A 374 -33.24 -67.51 -48.61
CA ILE A 374 -32.70 -67.31 -49.97
C ILE A 374 -32.73 -65.83 -50.35
N LEU A 375 -33.83 -65.11 -50.07
CA LEU A 375 -33.92 -63.66 -50.31
C LEU A 375 -32.92 -62.86 -49.45
N GLU A 376 -32.71 -63.25 -48.20
CA GLU A 376 -31.68 -62.66 -47.33
C GLU A 376 -30.26 -62.93 -47.86
N LEU A 377 -29.94 -64.17 -48.22
CA LEU A 377 -28.64 -64.55 -48.79
C LEU A 377 -28.36 -63.85 -50.12
N VAL A 378 -29.35 -63.78 -51.01
CA VAL A 378 -29.24 -63.04 -52.28
C VAL A 378 -28.96 -61.56 -51.99
N SER A 379 -29.58 -60.95 -50.98
CA SER A 379 -29.33 -59.55 -50.62
C SER A 379 -27.97 -59.28 -49.93
N ASP A 380 -27.39 -60.28 -49.28
CA ASP A 380 -26.12 -60.15 -48.56
C ASP A 380 -24.92 -60.40 -49.49
N GLU A 381 -25.02 -61.35 -50.42
CA GLU A 381 -23.98 -61.65 -51.42
C GLU A 381 -23.98 -60.68 -52.62
N SER A 382 -25.10 -60.03 -52.91
CA SER A 382 -25.23 -59.02 -54.00
C SER A 382 -24.82 -57.60 -53.61
N GLY A 383 -24.23 -57.41 -52.42
CA GLY A 383 -23.80 -56.10 -51.92
C GLY A 383 -22.73 -55.41 -52.77
N PHE A 384 -22.04 -56.13 -53.67
CA PHE A 384 -21.08 -55.57 -54.61
C PHE A 384 -21.72 -54.80 -55.79
N LEU A 385 -23.01 -55.04 -56.08
CA LEU A 385 -23.76 -54.36 -57.15
C LEU A 385 -24.29 -52.98 -56.71
N MET A 386 -24.14 -52.64 -55.42
CA MET A 386 -24.59 -51.40 -54.82
C MET A 386 -23.41 -50.43 -54.62
N GLU A 387 -23.58 -49.14 -54.92
CA GLU A 387 -22.52 -48.16 -54.71
C GLU A 387 -22.08 -48.07 -53.23
N SER A 388 -20.77 -48.04 -52.98
CA SER A 388 -20.17 -48.07 -51.63
C SER A 388 -20.63 -46.93 -50.71
N LYS A 389 -21.10 -45.83 -51.29
CA LYS A 389 -21.68 -44.68 -50.56
C LYS A 389 -23.06 -44.98 -49.98
N LEU A 390 -23.82 -45.89 -50.60
CA LEU A 390 -25.16 -46.30 -50.16
C LEU A 390 -25.10 -47.37 -49.04
N LEU A 391 -23.97 -48.05 -48.87
CA LEU A 391 -23.81 -49.09 -47.86
C LEU A 391 -23.76 -48.55 -46.41
N ARG A 392 -23.23 -47.33 -46.20
CA ARG A 392 -23.18 -46.70 -44.86
C ARG A 392 -24.56 -46.33 -44.31
N PRO A 393 -25.46 -45.66 -45.07
CA PRO A 393 -26.83 -45.40 -44.63
C PRO A 393 -27.68 -46.65 -44.42
N LEU A 394 -27.52 -47.68 -45.26
CA LEU A 394 -28.31 -48.91 -45.20
C LEU A 394 -28.07 -49.75 -43.93
N HIS A 395 -26.95 -49.55 -43.22
CA HIS A 395 -26.69 -50.18 -41.93
C HIS A 395 -27.52 -49.61 -40.77
N ALA A 396 -28.14 -48.43 -40.93
CA ALA A 396 -28.99 -47.80 -39.93
C ALA A 396 -30.46 -48.29 -39.97
N LEU A 397 -30.85 -49.06 -40.99
CA LEU A 397 -32.21 -49.58 -41.18
C LEU A 397 -32.39 -50.98 -40.55
N GLY A 398 -33.64 -51.32 -40.19
CA GLY A 398 -34.01 -52.64 -39.69
C GLY A 398 -33.73 -53.76 -40.70
N ARG A 399 -33.48 -54.99 -40.21
CA ARG A 399 -32.99 -56.10 -41.06
C ARG A 399 -33.86 -56.36 -42.29
N HIS A 400 -35.19 -56.35 -42.18
CA HIS A 400 -36.11 -56.68 -43.30
C HIS A 400 -36.29 -55.56 -44.31
N GLU A 401 -36.33 -54.31 -43.85
CA GLU A 401 -36.41 -53.13 -44.72
C GLU A 401 -35.12 -52.97 -45.52
N ARG A 402 -33.97 -53.32 -44.92
CA ARG A 402 -32.69 -53.38 -45.62
C ARG A 402 -32.66 -54.46 -46.71
N THR A 403 -33.29 -55.62 -46.48
CA THR A 403 -33.36 -56.71 -47.48
C THR A 403 -34.22 -56.29 -48.68
N LEU A 404 -35.40 -55.72 -48.44
CA LEU A 404 -36.32 -55.27 -49.48
C LEU A 404 -35.75 -54.14 -50.33
N THR A 405 -35.20 -53.11 -49.69
CA THR A 405 -34.61 -51.96 -50.42
C THR A 405 -33.41 -52.37 -51.26
N LYS A 406 -32.59 -53.32 -50.80
CA LYS A 406 -31.53 -53.92 -51.61
C LYS A 406 -32.09 -54.70 -52.80
N LEU A 407 -33.11 -55.54 -52.59
CA LEU A 407 -33.70 -56.35 -53.66
C LEU A 407 -34.41 -55.47 -54.71
N ASP A 408 -35.12 -54.43 -54.30
CA ASP A 408 -35.74 -53.47 -55.22
C ASP A 408 -34.67 -52.71 -56.02
N SER A 409 -33.57 -52.30 -55.40
CA SER A 409 -32.47 -51.67 -56.16
C SER A 409 -31.76 -52.60 -57.15
N ILE A 410 -31.95 -53.92 -57.01
CA ILE A 410 -31.33 -54.94 -57.88
C ILE A 410 -32.30 -55.42 -58.97
N PHE A 411 -33.62 -55.46 -58.69
CA PHE A 411 -34.63 -56.06 -59.56
C PHE A 411 -35.71 -55.11 -60.10
N ALA A 412 -35.72 -53.83 -59.69
CA ALA A 412 -36.48 -52.75 -60.35
C ALA A 412 -35.73 -52.25 -61.59
#